data_AF-A0A1J0TYV9-F1
#
_entry.id   AF-A0A1J0TYV9-F1
#
_cell.length_a   1.000
_cell.length_b   1.000
_cell.length_c   1.000
_cell.angle_alpha   90.00
_cell.angle_beta   90.00
_cell.angle_gamma   90.00
#
_symmetry.space_group_name_H-M   'P 1'
#
loop_
_entity.id
_entity.type
_entity.pdbx_description
1 polymer ?
#
loop_
_entity_poly.entity_id
_entity_poly.type
_entity_poly.pdbx_seq_one_letter_code
_entity_poly.pdbx_strand_id
1 'polypeptide(L)'
;MLHRMLWSPSSSSTPTFQFHTDASQQVEDDTHADYERARDTSVPATERVALIEKMTARWAQVPTPPGLTELSELGGCPVTPKNYAPRKINRGRDT
;
A
#
# COMPACT_ATOMS: atom_id res chain seq x y z
N MET A 1 3.50 1.18 7.32
CA MET A 1 3.16 2.40 6.59
C MET A 1 1.81 2.93 7.08
N LEU A 2 1.77 4.14 7.63
CA LEU A 2 0.54 4.85 8.02
C LEU A 2 0.44 6.13 7.19
N HIS A 3 -0.70 6.37 6.55
CA HIS A 3 -0.96 7.62 5.83
C HIS A 3 -1.89 8.52 6.62
N ARG A 4 -1.57 9.81 6.69
CA ARG A 4 -2.45 10.84 7.22
C ARG A 4 -2.46 12.05 6.31
N MET A 5 -3.64 12.38 5.80
CA MET A 5 -3.87 13.67 5.13
C MET A 5 -4.15 14.73 6.18
N LEU A 6 -3.49 15.88 6.06
CA LEU A 6 -3.73 17.03 6.91
C LEU A 6 -4.39 18.13 6.08
N TRP A 7 -5.60 18.51 6.45
CA TRP A 7 -6.24 19.69 5.90
C TRP A 7 -5.76 20.93 6.65
N SER A 8 -5.44 22.01 5.91
CA SER A 8 -5.06 23.30 6.50
C SER A 8 -5.92 24.41 5.89
N PRO A 9 -6.69 25.16 6.70
CA PRO A 9 -7.57 26.22 6.19
C PRO A 9 -6.81 27.40 5.54
N SER A 10 -5.52 27.58 5.85
CA SER A 10 -4.69 28.63 5.27
C SER A 10 -3.95 28.21 3.99
N SER A 11 -4.17 26.98 3.54
CA SER A 11 -3.46 26.37 2.42
C SER A 11 -4.48 25.76 1.46
N SER A 12 -4.34 26.04 0.17
CA SER A 12 -5.11 25.35 -0.88
C SER A 12 -4.65 23.91 -1.12
N SER A 13 -3.55 23.49 -0.47
CA SER A 13 -3.00 22.14 -0.54
C SER A 13 -3.34 21.29 0.70
N THR A 14 -3.56 20.00 0.46
CA THR A 14 -3.74 18.99 1.51
C THR A 14 -2.52 18.07 1.50
N PRO A 15 -1.47 18.35 2.31
CA PRO A 15 -0.30 17.49 2.38
C PRO A 15 -0.68 16.11 2.94
N THR A 16 -0.02 15.08 2.43
CA THR A 16 -0.10 13.71 2.96
C THR A 16 1.20 13.38 3.67
N PHE A 17 1.10 13.03 4.95
CA PHE A 17 2.21 12.51 5.75
C PHE A 17 2.17 10.99 5.74
N GLN A 18 3.32 10.37 5.50
CA GLN A 18 3.47 8.92 5.54
C GLN A 18 4.50 8.58 6.61
N PHE A 19 4.15 7.63 7.48
CA PHE A 19 5.02 7.15 8.55
C PHE A 19 5.46 5.72 8.25
N HIS A 20 6.78 5.52 8.24
CA HIS A 20 7.43 4.26 7.94
C HIS A 20 8.30 3.82 9.11
N THR A 21 8.38 2.52 9.30
CA THR A 21 9.59 1.92 9.89
C THR A 21 10.67 1.89 8.83
N ASP A 22 11.94 1.92 9.21
CA ASP A 22 13.06 1.86 8.27
C ASP A 22 12.95 0.66 7.31
N ALA A 23 12.58 -0.52 7.84
CA ALA A 23 12.35 -1.72 7.03
C ALA A 23 11.23 -1.54 5.98
N SER A 24 10.14 -0.85 6.34
CA SER A 24 9.05 -0.58 5.39
C SER A 24 9.41 0.49 4.37
N GLN A 25 10.25 1.48 4.73
CA GLN A 25 10.74 2.47 3.77
C GLN A 25 11.67 1.82 2.76
N GLN A 26 12.61 0.99 3.22
CA GLN A 26 13.54 0.29 2.33
C GLN A 26 12.80 -0.60 1.32
N VAL A 27 11.79 -1.36 1.75
CA VAL A 27 11.01 -2.20 0.84
C VAL A 27 10.20 -1.35 -0.16
N GLU A 28 9.67 -0.20 0.24
CA GLU A 28 9.00 0.72 -0.68
C GLU A 28 9.98 1.25 -1.73
N ASP A 29 11.14 1.74 -1.31
CA ASP A 29 12.16 2.27 -2.21
C ASP A 29 12.62 1.20 -3.21
N ASP A 30 12.86 -0.03 -2.73
CA ASP A 30 13.32 -1.16 -3.54
C ASP A 30 12.28 -1.64 -4.56
N THR A 31 10.98 -1.45 -4.26
CA THR A 31 9.88 -1.97 -5.08
C THR A 31 9.10 -0.89 -5.82
N HIS A 32 9.44 0.39 -5.66
CA HIS A 32 8.69 1.50 -6.25
C HIS A 32 8.60 1.40 -7.78
N ALA A 33 9.71 1.06 -8.44
CA ALA A 33 9.71 0.89 -9.89
C ALA A 33 8.85 -0.31 -10.35
N ASP A 34 8.88 -1.42 -9.60
CA ASP A 34 8.02 -2.58 -9.87
C ASP A 34 6.53 -2.22 -9.71
N TYR A 35 6.20 -1.39 -8.71
CA TYR A 35 4.85 -0.90 -8.45
C TYR A 35 4.34 -0.05 -9.62
N GLU A 36 5.11 0.94 -10.05
CA GLU A 36 4.72 1.81 -11.16
C GLU A 36 4.57 1.00 -12.47
N ARG A 37 5.46 0.03 -12.70
CA ARG A 37 5.33 -0.88 -13.84
C ARG A 37 4.08 -1.77 -13.75
N ALA A 38 3.75 -2.31 -12.58
CA ALA A 38 2.53 -3.11 -12.40
C ALA A 38 1.23 -2.28 -12.50
N ARG A 39 1.32 -0.98 -12.23
CA ARG A 39 0.21 -0.02 -12.32
C ARG A 39 -0.07 0.40 -13.77
N ASP A 40 0.95 0.46 -14.60
CA ASP A 40 0.81 0.77 -16.04
C ASP A 40 -0.05 -0.29 -16.76
N THR A 41 -1.12 0.18 -17.40
CA THR A 41 -2.10 -0.68 -18.10
C THR A 41 -1.62 -1.15 -19.46
N SER A 42 -0.53 -0.58 -19.99
CA SER A 42 0.11 -1.04 -21.22
C SER A 42 0.92 -2.33 -21.02
N VAL A 43 1.20 -2.69 -19.77
CA VAL A 43 1.96 -3.88 -19.40
C VAL A 43 1.09 -5.13 -19.51
N PRO A 44 1.59 -6.22 -20.11
CA PRO A 44 0.85 -7.49 -20.17
C PRO A 44 0.40 -7.97 -18.79
N ALA A 45 -0.82 -8.50 -18.71
CA ALA A 45 -1.42 -8.92 -17.44
C ALA A 45 -0.57 -9.97 -16.70
N THR A 46 0.10 -10.87 -17.42
CA THR A 46 1.00 -11.89 -16.86
C THR A 46 2.25 -11.26 -16.22
N GLU A 47 2.86 -10.27 -16.86
CA GLU A 47 3.98 -9.51 -16.32
C GLU A 47 3.56 -8.72 -15.07
N ARG A 48 2.38 -8.09 -15.09
CA ARG A 48 1.83 -7.39 -13.92
C ARG A 48 1.60 -8.32 -12.74
N VAL A 49 1.10 -9.54 -12.96
CA VAL A 49 0.93 -10.55 -11.90
C VAL A 49 2.27 -10.93 -11.30
N ALA A 50 3.28 -11.22 -12.13
CA ALA A 50 4.62 -11.57 -11.64
C ALA A 50 5.27 -10.44 -10.80
N LEU A 51 5.08 -9.18 -11.21
CA LEU A 51 5.54 -8.02 -10.43
C LEU A 51 4.81 -7.91 -9.09
N ILE A 52 3.48 -8.11 -9.07
CA ILE A 52 2.70 -8.12 -7.83
C ILE A 52 3.16 -9.23 -6.89
N GLU A 53 3.42 -10.44 -7.40
CA GLU A 53 3.93 -11.56 -6.60
C GLU A 53 5.32 -11.26 -6.03
N LYS A 54 6.23 -10.73 -6.85
CA LYS A 54 7.57 -10.30 -6.42
C LYS A 54 7.49 -9.26 -5.30
N MET A 55 6.70 -8.21 -5.47
CA MET A 55 6.53 -7.16 -4.46
C MET A 55 5.88 -7.72 -3.19
N THR A 56 4.86 -8.56 -3.33
CA THR A 56 4.19 -9.21 -2.18
C THR A 56 5.17 -10.04 -1.36
N ALA A 57 6.04 -10.81 -2.02
CA ALA A 57 7.08 -11.60 -1.35
C ALA A 57 8.11 -10.72 -0.62
N ARG A 58 8.41 -9.52 -1.13
CA ARG A 58 9.28 -8.54 -0.45
C ARG A 58 8.59 -7.93 0.77
N TRP A 59 7.35 -7.49 0.62
CA TRP A 59 6.56 -6.94 1.73
C TRP A 59 6.30 -7.93 2.86
N ALA A 60 6.19 -9.23 2.56
CA ALA A 60 6.06 -10.28 3.56
C ALA A 60 7.26 -10.37 4.53
N GLN A 61 8.40 -9.76 4.20
CA GLN A 61 9.59 -9.72 5.06
C GLN A 61 9.55 -8.58 6.09
N VAL A 62 8.65 -7.60 5.94
CA VAL A 62 8.52 -6.49 6.88
C VAL A 62 7.87 -7.01 8.17
N PRO A 63 8.54 -6.87 9.33
CA PRO A 63 7.99 -7.36 10.59
C PRO A 63 6.65 -6.69 10.92
N THR A 64 5.69 -7.49 11.37
CA THR A 64 4.45 -6.96 11.92
C THR A 64 4.74 -6.33 13.29
N PRO A 65 4.36 -5.05 13.52
CA PRO A 65 4.55 -4.42 14.82
C PRO A 65 3.80 -5.18 15.93
N PRO A 66 4.40 -5.34 17.12
CA PRO A 66 3.72 -5.96 18.24
C PRO A 66 2.49 -5.14 18.65
N GLY A 67 1.40 -5.81 19.05
CA GLY A 67 0.17 -5.15 19.48
C GLY A 67 -0.74 -4.68 18.33
N LEU A 68 -0.35 -4.85 17.06
CA LEU A 68 -1.13 -4.35 15.93
C LEU A 68 -2.49 -5.06 15.81
N THR A 69 -2.55 -6.37 16.06
CA THR A 69 -3.79 -7.16 15.96
C THR A 69 -4.76 -6.82 17.09
N GLU A 70 -4.23 -6.39 18.23
CA GLU A 70 -4.97 -6.00 19.42
C GLU A 70 -5.35 -4.51 19.43
N LEU A 71 -4.83 -3.71 18.49
CA LEU A 71 -5.08 -2.26 18.41
C LEU A 71 -6.53 -1.98 17.98
N SER A 72 -7.37 -1.68 18.96
CA SER A 72 -8.80 -1.34 18.76
C SER A 72 -9.09 0.16 18.77
N GLU A 73 -8.16 0.99 19.27
CA GLU A 73 -8.31 2.44 19.37
C GLU A 73 -6.96 3.14 19.12
N LEU A 74 -6.98 4.28 18.44
CA LEU A 74 -5.83 5.15 18.24
C LEU A 74 -6.26 6.62 18.42
N GLY A 75 -5.82 7.25 19.51
CA GLY A 75 -6.09 8.67 19.78
C GLY A 75 -7.57 9.01 19.93
N GLY A 76 -8.37 8.18 20.62
CA GLY A 76 -9.81 8.39 20.76
C GLY A 76 -10.66 7.88 19.59
N CYS A 77 -10.03 7.34 18.53
CA CYS A 77 -10.71 6.86 17.34
C CYS A 77 -10.67 5.34 17.25
N PRO A 78 -11.81 4.66 16.96
CA PRO A 78 -11.83 3.22 16.77
C PRO A 78 -10.99 2.82 15.55
N VAL A 79 -10.20 1.77 15.70
CA VAL A 79 -9.40 1.17 14.64
C VAL A 79 -10.11 -0.07 14.14
N THR A 80 -10.22 -0.20 12.82
CA THR A 80 -10.77 -1.40 12.18
C THR A 80 -9.80 -1.93 11.13
N PRO A 81 -9.61 -3.25 11.03
CA PRO A 81 -8.83 -3.83 9.96
C PRO A 81 -9.42 -3.46 8.60
N LYS A 82 -8.59 -2.89 7.73
CA LYS A 82 -9.00 -2.63 6.35
C LYS A 82 -9.02 -3.95 5.59
N ASN A 83 -10.20 -4.36 5.13
CA ASN A 83 -10.34 -5.56 4.31
C ASN A 83 -9.85 -5.26 2.88
N TYR A 84 -8.62 -5.69 2.59
CA TYR A 84 -8.09 -5.69 1.23
C TYR A 84 -8.64 -6.91 0.48
N ALA A 85 -9.91 -6.84 0.07
CA ALA A 85 -10.45 -7.83 -0.86
C ALA A 85 -9.56 -7.87 -2.12
N PRO A 86 -9.35 -9.05 -2.74
CA PRO A 86 -8.62 -9.14 -3.99
C PRO A 86 -9.21 -8.13 -4.98
N ARG A 87 -8.38 -7.29 -5.60
CA ARG A 87 -8.86 -6.38 -6.63
C ARG A 87 -9.59 -7.23 -7.68
N LYS A 88 -10.82 -6.86 -8.03
CA LYS A 88 -11.51 -7.45 -9.18
C LYS A 88 -10.68 -7.14 -10.42
N ILE A 89 -9.83 -8.07 -10.81
CA ILE A 89 -9.16 -8.02 -12.11
C ILE A 89 -10.29 -8.26 -13.10
N ASN A 90 -10.64 -7.25 -13.91
CA ASN A 90 -11.52 -7.46 -15.06
C ASN A 90 -10.79 -8.42 -16.01
N ARG A 91 -10.94 -9.72 -15.79
CA ARG A 91 -10.58 -10.77 -16.76
C ARG A 91 -11.67 -10.77 -17.82
N GLY A 92 -11.57 -9.89 -18.80
CA GLY A 92 -12.50 -9.92 -19.92
C GLY A 92 -12.68 -8.57 -20.61
N ARG A 93 -11.76 -8.26 -21.51
CA ARG A 93 -12.13 -7.65 -22.80
C ARG A 93 -11.05 -7.89 -23.86
N ASP A 94 -10.62 -9.14 -23.99
CA ASP A 94 -9.87 -9.61 -25.15
C ASP A 94 -10.62 -10.81 -25.75
N THR A 95 -11.75 -10.50 -26.40
CA THR A 95 -12.37 -11.28 -27.48
C THR A 95 -13.14 -10.31 -28.35
#